data_AF-A0A925A4P4-F1
#
_entry.id   AF-A0A925A4P4-F1
#
_cell.length_a   1.000
_cell.length_b   1.000
_cell.length_c   1.000
_cell.angle_alpha   90.00
_cell.angle_beta   90.00
_cell.angle_gamma   90.00
#
_symmetry.space_group_name_H-M   'P 1'
#
loop_
_entity.id
_entity.type
_entity.pdbx_description
1 polymer ?
#
loop_
_entity_poly.entity_id
_entity_poly.type
_entity_poly.pdbx_seq_one_letter_code
_entity_poly.pdbx_strand_id
1 'polypeptide(L)'
;DRRLSPVKVAVLPLSRNEQLSPVARSLAADLRKFWNIEFDVAGAIGRRYRRQDEIGTPFCVTIDFETLEDNAVTVRERDSMAQERVSLDRVVGYLAEQLVGA
;
A
#
# COMPACT_ATOMS: atom_id res chain seq x y z
N ASP A 1 -13.39 -7.13 10.48
CA ASP A 1 -12.34 -6.84 11.48
C ASP A 1 -10.98 -6.87 10.78
N ARG A 2 -10.15 -5.82 10.92
CA ARG A 2 -8.84 -5.72 10.24
C ARG A 2 -7.89 -6.87 10.64
N ARG A 3 -8.12 -7.47 11.80
CA ARG A 3 -7.39 -8.63 12.37
C ARG A 3 -7.47 -9.88 11.55
N LEU A 4 -8.65 -10.10 10.97
CA LEU A 4 -8.98 -11.32 10.24
C LEU A 4 -8.61 -11.21 8.76
N SER A 5 -8.20 -10.02 8.29
CA SER A 5 -7.80 -9.86 6.90
C SER A 5 -6.53 -10.65 6.61
N PRO A 6 -6.52 -11.48 5.54
CA PRO A 6 -5.37 -12.30 5.18
C PRO A 6 -4.19 -11.44 4.71
N VAL A 7 -4.46 -10.33 4.02
CA VAL A 7 -3.46 -9.36 3.55
C VAL A 7 -3.71 -8.05 4.29
N LYS A 8 -2.71 -7.56 5.03
CA LYS A 8 -2.87 -6.30 5.78
C LYS A 8 -2.70 -5.07 4.91
N VAL A 9 -1.77 -5.14 3.96
CA VAL A 9 -1.45 -4.00 3.10
C VAL A 9 -1.14 -4.49 1.71
N ALA A 10 -1.65 -3.81 0.68
CA ALA A 10 -1.27 -4.04 -0.70
C ALA A 10 -0.41 -2.88 -1.22
N VAL A 11 0.72 -3.20 -1.84
CA VAL A 11 1.62 -2.22 -2.46
C VAL A 11 1.41 -2.22 -3.98
N LEU A 12 0.96 -1.08 -4.50
CA LEU A 12 0.41 -0.91 -5.84
C LEU A 12 1.13 0.22 -6.59
N PRO A 13 2.23 -0.03 -7.32
CA PRO A 13 2.83 1.01 -8.16
C PRO A 13 1.87 1.42 -9.29
N LEU A 14 1.76 2.71 -9.61
CA LEU A 14 0.79 3.24 -10.57
C LEU A 14 0.90 2.56 -11.95
N SER A 15 2.13 2.22 -12.36
CA SER A 15 2.43 1.50 -13.59
C SER A 15 3.57 0.50 -13.39
N ARG A 16 3.85 -0.33 -14.42
CA ARG A 16 5.01 -1.23 -14.49
C ARG A 16 6.31 -0.51 -14.87
N ASN A 17 6.35 0.81 -14.75
CA ASN A 17 7.54 1.58 -15.09
C ASN A 17 8.74 1.14 -14.22
N GLU A 18 9.90 1.03 -14.86
CA GLU A 18 11.16 0.62 -14.23
C GLU A 18 11.65 1.59 -13.15
N GLN A 19 11.18 2.84 -13.16
CA GLN A 19 11.49 3.83 -12.13
C GLN A 19 10.67 3.63 -10.84
N LEU A 20 9.40 3.22 -10.96
CA LEU A 20 8.51 3.02 -9.81
C LEU A 20 8.72 1.65 -9.15
N SER A 21 9.10 0.65 -9.95
CA SER A 21 9.20 -0.74 -9.51
C SER A 21 10.22 -0.95 -8.37
N PRO A 22 11.43 -0.36 -8.38
CA PRO A 22 12.40 -0.51 -7.29
C PRO A 22 11.88 0.05 -5.96
N VAL A 23 11.32 1.27 -5.98
CA VAL A 23 10.76 1.92 -4.77
C VAL A 23 9.62 1.09 -4.19
N ALA A 24 8.69 0.66 -5.04
CA ALA A 24 7.55 -0.14 -4.60
C ALA A 24 7.98 -1.52 -4.08
N ARG A 25 8.98 -2.17 -4.69
CA ARG A 25 9.53 -3.44 -4.20
C ARG A 25 10.26 -3.28 -2.88
N SER A 26 11.04 -2.21 -2.71
CA SER A 26 11.73 -1.91 -1.45
C SER A 26 10.72 -1.72 -0.32
N LEU A 27 9.72 -0.85 -0.54
CA LEU A 27 8.67 -0.61 0.44
C LEU A 27 7.91 -1.89 0.79
N ALA A 28 7.55 -2.70 -0.22
CA ALA A 28 6.90 -3.98 0.02
C ALA A 28 7.79 -4.95 0.81
N ALA A 29 9.10 -4.97 0.57
CA ALA A 29 10.04 -5.80 1.34
C ALA A 29 10.15 -5.35 2.80
N ASP A 30 10.14 -4.05 3.05
CA ASP A 30 10.18 -3.50 4.41
C ASP A 30 8.89 -3.80 5.18
N LEU A 31 7.72 -3.61 4.54
CA LEU A 31 6.43 -3.91 5.17
C LEU A 31 6.23 -5.41 5.44
N ARG A 32 6.80 -6.29 4.60
CA ARG A 32 6.74 -7.75 4.79
C ARG A 32 7.42 -8.24 6.06
N LYS A 33 8.30 -7.44 6.66
CA LYS A 33 8.95 -7.76 7.94
C LYS A 33 7.94 -7.77 9.10
N PHE A 34 6.80 -7.10 8.94
CA PHE A 34 5.82 -6.88 10.01
C PHE A 34 4.45 -7.50 9.71
N TRP A 35 4.01 -7.51 8.44
CA TRP A 35 2.68 -7.98 8.06
C TRP A 35 2.68 -8.82 6.78
N ASN A 36 1.55 -9.46 6.50
CA ASN A 36 1.33 -10.08 5.18
C ASN A 36 0.99 -9.01 4.15
N ILE A 37 1.81 -8.91 3.11
CA ILE A 37 1.77 -7.84 2.10
C ILE A 37 1.61 -8.44 0.70
N GLU A 38 0.62 -7.92 -0.03
CA GLU A 38 0.49 -8.20 -1.46
C GLU A 38 1.19 -7.13 -2.29
N PHE A 39 1.83 -7.54 -3.38
CA PHE A 39 2.42 -6.61 -4.34
C PHE A 39 1.83 -6.91 -5.71
N ASP A 40 1.23 -5.90 -6.33
CA ASP A 40 0.46 -6.10 -7.56
C ASP A 40 0.62 -4.95 -8.56
N VAL A 41 1.02 -5.33 -9.77
CA VAL A 41 1.27 -4.46 -10.93
C VAL A 41 0.37 -4.80 -12.12
N ALA A 42 -0.63 -5.66 -11.95
CA ALA A 42 -1.47 -6.16 -13.03
C ALA A 42 -2.74 -5.31 -13.23
N GLY A 43 -2.83 -4.66 -14.39
CA GLY A 43 -3.98 -3.87 -14.79
C GLY A 43 -4.05 -2.47 -14.17
N ALA A 44 -5.12 -1.74 -14.51
CA ALA A 44 -5.33 -0.37 -14.04
C ALA A 44 -5.49 -0.31 -12.51
N ILE A 45 -5.06 0.81 -11.90
CA ILE A 45 -5.08 1.00 -10.44
C ILE A 45 -6.47 0.81 -9.83
N GLY A 46 -7.53 1.30 -10.49
CA GLY A 46 -8.91 1.12 -10.02
C GLY A 46 -9.35 -0.35 -9.97
N ARG A 47 -8.88 -1.20 -10.89
CA ARG A 47 -9.15 -2.65 -10.85
C ARG A 47 -8.37 -3.33 -9.73
N ARG A 48 -7.18 -2.82 -9.40
CA ARG A 48 -6.37 -3.32 -8.30
C ARG A 48 -7.00 -3.00 -6.95
N TYR A 49 -7.44 -1.76 -6.74
CA TYR A 49 -8.20 -1.40 -5.54
C TYR A 49 -9.42 -2.30 -5.34
N ARG A 50 -10.23 -2.54 -6.39
CA ARG A 50 -11.38 -3.45 -6.27
C ARG A 50 -11.01 -4.85 -5.84
N ARG A 51 -9.96 -5.45 -6.42
CA ARG A 51 -9.49 -6.79 -6.00
C ARG A 51 -9.08 -6.82 -4.53
N GLN A 52 -8.43 -5.76 -4.07
CA GLN A 52 -8.01 -5.63 -2.67
C GLN A 52 -9.19 -5.40 -1.73
N ASP A 53 -10.17 -4.60 -2.14
CA ASP A 53 -11.42 -4.37 -1.41
C ASP A 53 -12.22 -5.70 -1.30
N GLU A 54 -12.27 -6.50 -2.37
CA GLU A 54 -12.95 -7.81 -2.44
C GLU A 54 -12.34 -8.86 -1.50
N ILE A 55 -11.01 -8.93 -1.39
CA ILE A 55 -10.33 -9.86 -0.47
C ILE A 55 -10.21 -9.31 0.96
N GLY A 56 -10.70 -8.09 1.19
CA GLY A 56 -10.75 -7.48 2.50
C GLY A 56 -9.42 -6.89 2.98
N THR A 57 -8.51 -6.52 2.09
CA THR A 57 -7.28 -5.80 2.44
C THR A 57 -7.62 -4.41 2.99
N PRO A 58 -7.22 -4.05 4.23
CA PRO A 58 -7.63 -2.79 4.84
C PRO A 58 -6.90 -1.57 4.25
N PHE A 59 -5.63 -1.72 3.84
CA PHE A 59 -4.82 -0.60 3.32
C PHE A 59 -4.21 -0.90 1.96
N CYS A 60 -4.29 0.07 1.05
CA CYS A 60 -3.56 0.03 -0.22
C CYS A 60 -2.57 1.20 -0.28
N VAL A 61 -1.30 0.91 -0.53
CA VAL A 61 -0.24 1.91 -0.68
C VAL A 61 0.11 2.03 -2.15
N THR A 62 -0.08 3.22 -2.69
CA THR A 62 0.15 3.52 -4.10
C THR A 62 1.40 4.35 -4.28
N ILE A 63 2.28 3.90 -5.17
CA ILE A 63 3.51 4.59 -5.57
C ILE A 63 3.27 5.20 -6.95
N ASP A 64 3.30 6.51 -7.06
CA ASP A 64 3.13 7.26 -8.30
C ASP A 64 4.44 7.96 -8.70
N PHE A 65 4.41 8.70 -9.81
CA PHE A 65 5.59 9.44 -10.27
C PHE A 65 5.98 10.58 -9.32
N GLU A 66 5.00 11.18 -8.63
CA GLU A 66 5.27 12.20 -7.61
C GLU A 66 6.08 11.62 -6.45
N THR A 67 5.92 10.32 -6.12
CA THR A 67 6.74 9.64 -5.10
C THR A 67 8.24 9.75 -5.38
N LEU A 68 8.65 9.81 -6.65
CA LEU A 68 10.07 9.93 -7.02
C LEU A 68 10.63 11.33 -6.72
N GLU A 69 9.76 12.33 -6.59
CA GLU A 69 10.11 13.73 -6.33
C GLU A 69 9.97 14.06 -4.84
N ASP A 70 8.88 13.63 -4.21
CA ASP A 70 8.52 14.02 -2.84
C ASP A 70 8.84 12.96 -1.76
N ASN A 71 9.31 11.78 -2.16
CA ASN A 71 9.54 10.62 -1.28
C ASN A 71 8.31 10.28 -0.40
N ALA A 72 7.10 10.44 -0.95
CA ALA A 72 5.86 10.11 -0.27
C ALA A 72 4.96 9.22 -1.11
N VAL A 73 4.14 8.43 -0.44
CA VAL A 73 3.22 7.48 -1.06
C VAL A 73 1.80 7.79 -0.62
N THR A 74 0.84 7.40 -1.46
CA THR A 74 -0.57 7.58 -1.15
C THR A 74 -1.09 6.32 -0.46
N VAL A 75 -1.48 6.42 0.80
CA VAL A 75 -2.12 5.34 1.55
C VAL A 75 -3.62 5.51 1.48
N ARG A 76 -4.33 4.52 0.93
CA ARG A 76 -5.78 4.44 0.87
C ARG A 76 -6.30 3.46 1.90
N GLU A 77 -7.24 3.89 2.72
CA GLU A 77 -8.02 2.99 3.59
C GLU A 77 -9.26 2.47 2.86
N ARG A 78 -9.53 1.17 2.98
CA ARG A 78 -10.69 0.52 2.35
C ARG A 78 -12.03 1.04 2.86
N ASP A 79 -12.23 1.10 4.18
CA ASP A 79 -13.56 1.31 4.77
C ASP A 79 -14.05 2.76 4.60
N SER A 80 -13.17 3.74 4.86
CA SER A 80 -13.48 5.16 4.71
C SER A 80 -13.30 5.66 3.27
N MET A 81 -12.59 4.92 2.42
CA MET A 81 -12.12 5.38 1.11
C MET A 81 -11.18 6.61 1.17
N ALA A 82 -10.71 6.99 2.36
CA ALA A 82 -9.80 8.11 2.55
C ALA A 82 -8.44 7.81 1.92
N GLN A 83 -7.80 8.86 1.40
CA GLN A 83 -6.46 8.81 0.82
C GLN A 83 -5.59 9.85 1.53
N GLU A 84 -4.44 9.41 2.03
CA GLU A 84 -3.49 10.25 2.75
C GLU A 84 -2.11 10.14 2.11
N ARG A 85 -1.41 11.27 1.99
CA ARG A 85 -0.03 11.31 1.49
C ARG A 85 0.91 11.15 2.69
N VAL A 86 1.63 10.04 2.74
CA VAL A 86 2.51 9.67 3.86
C VAL A 86 3.94 9.53 3.34
N SER A 87 4.90 10.18 4.00
CA SER A 87 6.30 10.05 3.61
C SER A 87 6.82 8.62 3.83
N LEU A 88 7.67 8.13 2.92
CA LEU A 88 8.13 6.74 2.87
C LEU A 88 8.74 6.26 4.19
N ASP A 89 9.49 7.12 4.87
CA ASP A 89 10.12 6.86 6.16
C ASP A 89 9.10 6.64 7.30
N ARG A 90 7.92 7.24 7.19
CA ARG A 90 6.84 7.17 8.18
C ARG A 90 5.79 6.10 7.89
N VAL A 91 5.79 5.49 6.69
CA VAL A 91 4.75 4.53 6.28
C VAL A 91 4.63 3.36 7.25
N VAL A 92 5.74 2.80 7.72
CA VAL A 92 5.74 1.67 8.66
C VAL A 92 5.09 2.08 9.99
N GLY A 93 5.48 3.22 10.56
CA GLY A 93 4.91 3.73 11.81
C GLY A 93 3.43 4.07 11.68
N TYR A 94 3.07 4.76 10.60
CA TYR A 94 1.68 5.09 10.25
C TYR A 94 0.80 3.84 10.18
N LEU A 95 1.23 2.82 9.44
CA LEU A 95 0.49 1.56 9.33
C LEU A 95 0.47 0.79 10.64
N ALA A 96 1.55 0.83 11.42
CA ALA A 96 1.59 0.21 12.74
C ALA A 96 0.52 0.79 13.64
N GLU A 97 0.42 2.11 13.78
CA GLU A 97 -0.63 2.80 14.56
C GLU A 97 -2.05 2.38 14.14
N GLN A 98 -2.29 2.30 12.83
CA GLN A 98 -3.59 1.93 12.28
C GLN A 98 -3.93 0.43 12.38
N LEU A 99 -2.90 -0.40 12.61
CA LEU A 99 -2.99 -1.84 12.79
C LEU A 99 -2.70 -2.26 14.24
N VAL A 100 -2.48 -1.34 15.18
CA VAL A 100 -2.30 -1.66 16.61
C VAL A 100 -3.63 -2.15 17.17
N GLY A 101 -3.58 -3.29 17.87
CA GLY A 101 -4.79 -3.97 18.34
C GLY A 101 -5.50 -4.75 17.23
N ALA A 102 -4.88 -4.83 16.04
CA ALA A 102 -5.29 -5.77 15.00
C ALA A 102 -4.61 -7.17 15.14
#